data_AF-A0A7V9I0X4-F1
#
_entry.id   AF-A0A7V9I0X4-F1
#
_cell.length_a   1.000
_cell.length_b   1.000
_cell.length_c   1.000
_cell.angle_alpha   90.00
_cell.angle_beta   90.00
_cell.angle_gamma   90.00
#
_symmetry.space_group_name_H-M   'P 1'
#
loop_
_entity.id
_entity.type
_entity.pdbx_description
1 polymer ?
#
loop_
_entity_poly.entity_id
_entity_poly.type
_entity_poly.pdbx_seq_one_letter_code
_entity_poly.pdbx_strand_id
1 'polypeptide(L)'
;MSFHGWVAAIGVLLLLMALSSAYIRRLPITSAVIYLGIGLAAGPAGLSLLTPDLDADVTWVERLTEVAVIAALFVSGLTLRLPLRHHAWRAPLMLAGPGMLLTIVGVALALVW
;
A
#
# COMPACT_ATOMS: atom_id res chain seq x y z
N MET A 1 -15.41 -17.82 -11.67
CA MET A 1 -16.47 -17.08 -10.97
C MET A 1 -17.11 -16.10 -11.95
N SER A 2 -18.45 -15.99 -11.97
CA SER A 2 -19.20 -15.18 -12.93
C SER A 2 -18.93 -13.68 -12.77
N PHE A 3 -19.03 -12.92 -13.86
CA PHE A 3 -18.86 -11.44 -13.93
C PHE A 3 -19.62 -10.70 -12.81
N HIS A 4 -20.80 -11.21 -12.45
CA HIS A 4 -21.62 -10.69 -11.35
C HIS A 4 -20.92 -10.72 -9.98
N GLY A 5 -20.09 -11.73 -9.70
CA GLY A 5 -19.34 -11.84 -8.45
C GLY A 5 -18.25 -10.76 -8.33
N TRP A 6 -17.53 -10.47 -9.41
CA TRP A 6 -16.52 -9.41 -9.44
C TRP A 6 -17.15 -8.01 -9.30
N VAL A 7 -18.28 -7.77 -9.96
CA VAL A 7 -19.02 -6.50 -9.84
C VAL A 7 -19.56 -6.31 -8.42
N ALA A 8 -20.08 -7.37 -7.78
CA ALA A 8 -20.53 -7.31 -6.40
C ALA A 8 -19.37 -7.04 -5.42
N ALA A 9 -18.22 -7.68 -5.61
CA ALA A 9 -17.03 -7.46 -4.78
C ALA A 9 -16.51 -6.01 -4.90
N ILE A 10 -16.40 -5.49 -6.12
CA ILE A 10 -16.01 -4.09 -6.37
C ILE A 10 -17.04 -3.13 -5.78
N GLY A 11 -18.34 -3.43 -5.93
CA GLY A 11 -19.43 -2.63 -5.36
C GLY A 11 -19.35 -2.54 -3.83
N VAL A 12 -19.13 -3.67 -3.14
CA VAL A 12 -18.96 -3.71 -1.69
C VAL A 12 -17.70 -2.94 -1.27
N LEU A 13 -16.60 -3.09 -2.01
CA LEU A 13 -15.35 -2.37 -1.73
C LEU A 13 -15.54 -0.85 -1.84
N LEU A 14 -16.19 -0.38 -2.92
CA LEU A 14 -16.49 1.03 -3.13
C LEU A 14 -17.47 1.57 -2.06
N LEU A 15 -18.47 0.77 -1.67
CA LEU A 15 -19.43 1.14 -0.64
C LEU A 15 -18.75 1.25 0.73
N LEU A 16 -17.86 0.32 1.08
CA LEU A 16 -17.06 0.35 2.30
C LEU A 16 -16.11 1.56 2.31
N MET A 17 -15.46 1.88 1.18
CA MET A 17 -14.65 3.09 1.08
C MET A 17 -15.46 4.36 1.24
N ALA A 18 -16.63 4.47 0.59
CA ALA A 18 -17.51 5.64 0.69
C ALA A 18 -18.05 5.82 2.12
N LEU A 19 -18.45 4.72 2.77
CA LEU A 19 -18.95 4.74 4.14
C LEU A 19 -17.83 5.05 5.14
N SER A 20 -16.64 4.51 4.90
CA SER A 20 -15.46 4.84 5.68
C SER A 20 -15.08 6.30 5.50
N SER A 21 -15.06 6.84 4.28
CA SER A 21 -14.81 8.27 4.03
C SER A 21 -15.81 9.19 4.73
N ALA A 22 -17.06 8.75 4.92
CA ALA A 22 -18.07 9.49 5.68
C ALA A 22 -17.87 9.41 7.21
N TYR A 23 -17.29 8.32 7.73
CA TYR A 23 -17.11 8.07 9.17
C TYR A 23 -15.70 8.41 9.71
N ILE A 24 -14.67 8.43 8.84
CA ILE A 24 -13.24 8.67 9.17
C ILE A 24 -13.01 10.08 9.71
N ARG A 25 -13.91 11.04 9.48
CA ARG A 25 -13.75 12.41 10.01
C ARG A 25 -13.77 12.47 11.56
N ARG A 26 -14.09 11.37 12.26
CA ARG A 26 -14.12 11.31 13.74
C ARG A 26 -13.13 10.32 14.38
N LEU A 27 -12.43 9.48 13.63
CA LEU A 27 -11.47 8.52 14.17
C LEU A 27 -10.10 8.69 13.50
N PRO A 28 -8.98 8.72 14.25
CA PRO A 28 -7.61 8.89 13.74
C PRO A 28 -7.10 7.60 13.07
N ILE A 29 -7.90 7.01 12.19
CA ILE A 29 -7.55 5.80 11.43
C ILE A 29 -7.02 6.26 10.06
N THR A 30 -5.79 5.89 9.74
CA THR A 30 -5.20 6.18 8.43
C THR A 30 -5.86 5.30 7.36
N SER A 31 -5.96 5.80 6.13
CA SER A 31 -6.50 5.05 4.98
C SER A 31 -5.83 3.69 4.81
N ALA A 32 -4.53 3.59 5.11
CA ALA A 32 -3.76 2.34 5.08
C ALA A 32 -4.33 1.23 5.98
N VAL A 33 -4.75 1.57 7.22
CA VAL A 33 -5.32 0.60 8.16
C VAL A 33 -6.65 0.04 7.65
N ILE A 34 -7.44 0.87 6.97
CA ILE A 34 -8.73 0.47 6.40
C ILE A 34 -8.52 -0.47 5.22
N TYR A 35 -7.61 -0.13 4.31
CA TYR A 35 -7.24 -1.03 3.21
C TYR A 35 -6.69 -2.36 3.72
N LEU A 36 -5.86 -2.34 4.76
CA LEU A 36 -5.34 -3.55 5.40
C LEU A 36 -6.47 -4.39 6.03
N GLY A 37 -7.40 -3.76 6.74
CA GLY A 37 -8.55 -4.45 7.35
C GLY A 37 -9.46 -5.09 6.32
N ILE A 38 -9.72 -4.41 5.20
CA ILE A 38 -10.49 -4.97 4.09
C ILE A 38 -9.74 -6.15 3.45
N GLY A 39 -8.43 -6.02 3.22
CA GLY A 39 -7.61 -7.11 2.71
C GLY A 39 -7.62 -8.34 3.62
N LEU A 40 -7.56 -8.13 4.94
CA LEU A 40 -7.64 -9.22 5.92
C LEU A 40 -9.01 -9.90 5.94
N ALA A 41 -10.09 -9.11 5.83
CA ALA A 41 -11.46 -9.63 5.78
C ALA A 41 -11.78 -10.34 4.44
N ALA A 42 -11.21 -9.89 3.33
CA ALA A 42 -11.37 -10.51 2.02
C ALA A 42 -10.47 -11.75 1.82
N GLY A 43 -9.36 -11.82 2.57
CA GLY A 43 -8.43 -12.94 2.55
C GLY A 43 -8.94 -14.21 3.27
N PRO A 44 -8.08 -15.24 3.38
CA PRO A 44 -8.45 -16.55 3.94
C PRO A 44 -8.85 -16.49 5.42
N ALA A 45 -8.41 -15.46 6.14
CA ALA A 45 -8.79 -15.23 7.54
C ALA A 45 -10.21 -14.67 7.74
N GLY A 46 -10.89 -14.21 6.68
CA GLY A 46 -12.24 -13.64 6.76
C GLY A 46 -13.27 -14.44 5.96
N LEU A 47 -13.43 -14.10 4.67
CA LEU A 47 -14.46 -14.68 3.79
C LEU A 47 -13.94 -15.81 2.89
N SER A 48 -12.63 -16.11 2.90
CA SER A 48 -11.99 -17.15 2.07
C SER A 48 -12.34 -17.05 0.57
N LEU A 49 -12.66 -15.84 0.10
CA LEU A 49 -13.02 -15.56 -1.30
C LEU A 49 -11.78 -15.44 -2.19
N LEU A 50 -10.67 -14.99 -1.60
CA LEU A 50 -9.35 -15.11 -2.17
C LEU A 50 -8.64 -16.21 -1.38
N THR A 51 -8.42 -17.35 -2.01
CA THR A 51 -7.37 -18.28 -1.58
C THR A 51 -6.12 -17.77 -2.29
N PRO A 52 -5.31 -16.87 -1.68
CA PRO A 52 -4.08 -16.44 -2.32
C PRO A 52 -3.19 -17.67 -2.39
N ASP A 53 -3.17 -18.31 -3.56
CA ASP A 53 -2.21 -19.34 -3.84
C ASP A 53 -0.92 -18.59 -4.16
N LEU A 54 -0.12 -18.38 -3.10
CA LEU A 54 1.08 -17.53 -3.12
C LEU A 54 2.11 -17.99 -4.15
N ASP A 55 1.93 -19.14 -4.81
CA ASP A 55 2.80 -19.63 -5.88
C ASP A 55 2.17 -19.48 -7.28
N ALA A 56 0.84 -19.49 -7.41
CA ALA A 56 0.16 -19.37 -8.72
C ALA A 56 -0.12 -17.92 -9.13
N ASP A 57 -0.34 -17.02 -8.16
CA ASP A 57 -0.71 -15.63 -8.41
C ASP A 57 0.46 -14.62 -8.29
N VAL A 58 1.68 -15.09 -8.02
CA VAL A 58 2.88 -14.24 -7.83
C VAL A 58 3.07 -13.28 -8.99
N THR A 59 3.01 -13.79 -10.23
CA THR A 59 3.25 -12.96 -11.41
C THR A 59 2.21 -11.86 -11.57
N TRP A 60 0.96 -12.12 -11.21
CA TRP A 60 -0.11 -11.11 -11.27
C TRP A 60 0.08 -10.04 -10.20
N VAL A 61 0.40 -10.46 -8.97
CA VAL A 61 0.66 -9.54 -7.86
C VAL A 61 1.92 -8.72 -8.13
N GLU A 62 2.99 -9.34 -8.63
CA GLU A 62 4.24 -8.67 -9.00
C GLU A 62 4.00 -7.55 -10.02
N ARG A 63 3.29 -7.85 -11.11
CA ARG A 63 2.97 -6.84 -12.14
C ARG A 63 2.08 -5.72 -11.60
N LEU A 64 1.09 -6.05 -10.77
CA LEU A 64 0.22 -5.06 -10.17
C LEU A 64 1.01 -4.13 -9.21
N THR A 65 1.88 -4.70 -8.39
CA THR A 65 2.76 -3.94 -7.48
C THR A 65 3.77 -3.11 -8.26
N GLU A 66 4.36 -3.62 -9.34
CA GLU A 66 5.26 -2.89 -10.22
C GLU A 66 4.59 -1.62 -10.77
N VAL A 67 3.40 -1.78 -11.37
CA VAL A 67 2.63 -0.66 -11.91
C VAL A 67 2.21 0.32 -10.81
N ALA A 68 1.76 -0.20 -9.65
CA ALA A 68 1.36 0.63 -8.52
C ALA A 68 2.53 1.47 -7.97
N VAL A 69 3.72 0.88 -7.84
CA VAL A 69 4.94 1.58 -7.38
C VAL A 69 5.36 2.64 -8.38
N ILE A 70 5.35 2.34 -9.68
CA ILE A 70 5.66 3.32 -10.73
C ILE A 70 4.69 4.50 -10.66
N ALA A 71 3.39 4.23 -10.57
CA ALA A 71 2.38 5.28 -10.47
C ALA A 71 2.55 6.12 -9.18
N ALA A 72 2.82 5.48 -8.04
CA ALA A 72 3.06 6.17 -6.77
C ALA A 72 4.31 7.06 -6.83
N LEU A 73 5.41 6.56 -7.38
CA LEU A 73 6.63 7.34 -7.59
C LEU A 73 6.41 8.49 -8.57
N PHE A 74 5.65 8.27 -9.64
CA PHE A 74 5.32 9.31 -10.62
C PHE A 74 4.51 10.44 -9.98
N VAL A 75 3.43 10.12 -9.26
CA VAL A 75 2.60 11.10 -8.55
C VAL A 75 3.42 11.84 -7.49
N SER A 76 4.24 11.11 -6.72
CA SER A 76 5.14 11.72 -5.73
C SER A 76 6.13 12.66 -6.38
N GLY A 77 6.72 12.27 -7.52
CA GLY A 77 7.64 13.09 -8.31
C GLY A 77 7.01 14.37 -8.85
N LEU A 78 5.76 14.32 -9.32
CA LEU A 78 5.00 15.51 -9.75
C LEU A 78 4.70 16.46 -8.59
N THR A 79 4.49 15.92 -7.39
CA THR A 79 4.21 16.69 -6.17
C THR A 79 5.47 17.33 -5.62
N LEU A 80 6.66 16.78 -5.93
CA LEU A 80 7.96 17.28 -5.52
C LEU A 80 8.38 18.51 -6.35
N ARG A 81 7.66 19.62 -6.16
CA ARG A 81 7.92 20.91 -6.83
C ARG A 81 9.03 21.73 -6.16
N LEU A 82 9.99 21.10 -5.48
CA LEU A 82 11.14 21.82 -4.94
C LEU A 82 12.24 21.92 -6.00
N PRO A 83 12.78 23.12 -6.27
CA PRO A 83 13.93 23.25 -7.16
C PRO A 83 15.10 22.41 -6.64
N LEU A 84 15.66 21.55 -7.50
CA LEU A 84 16.73 20.58 -7.21
C LEU A 84 18.00 21.19 -6.59
N ARG A 85 18.13 22.52 -6.60
CA ARG A 85 19.29 23.28 -6.11
C ARG A 85 19.14 23.80 -4.67
N HIS A 86 18.04 23.54 -3.98
CA HIS A 86 17.87 24.01 -2.60
C HIS A 86 18.60 23.11 -1.59
N HIS A 87 19.31 23.73 -0.65
CA HIS A 87 20.02 23.06 0.44
C HIS A 87 19.12 22.16 1.33
N ALA A 88 17.80 22.34 1.25
CA ALA A 88 16.77 21.49 1.86
C ALA A 88 16.76 20.06 1.31
N TRP A 89 17.32 19.79 0.12
CA TRP A 89 17.43 18.44 -0.45
C TRP A 89 18.37 17.52 0.33
N ARG A 90 19.33 18.07 1.09
CA ARG A 90 20.25 17.25 1.88
C ARG A 90 19.54 16.41 2.94
N ALA A 91 18.50 16.95 3.58
CA ALA A 91 17.76 16.22 4.61
C ALA A 91 17.00 15.00 4.02
N PRO A 92 16.15 15.15 2.99
CA PRO A 92 15.55 14.00 2.29
C PRO A 92 16.58 13.03 1.71
N LEU A 93 17.70 13.52 1.15
CA LEU A 93 18.73 12.65 0.58
C LEU A 93 19.48 11.84 1.65
N MET A 94 19.79 12.46 2.79
CA MET A 94 20.40 11.76 3.93
C MET A 94 19.43 10.78 4.60
N LEU A 95 18.15 11.15 4.72
CA LEU A 95 17.14 10.25 5.29
C LEU A 95 16.83 9.07 4.36
N ALA A 96 16.62 9.33 3.06
CA ALA A 96 16.30 8.30 2.08
C ALA A 96 17.51 7.43 1.70
N GLY A 97 18.73 7.97 1.73
CA GLY A 97 19.95 7.21 1.43
C GLY A 97 20.49 6.50 2.68
N PRO A 98 21.41 7.14 3.43
CA PRO A 98 22.03 6.51 4.60
C PRO A 98 21.04 6.17 5.72
N GLY A 99 20.00 6.99 5.94
CA GLY A 99 18.98 6.70 6.95
C GLY A 99 18.22 5.39 6.68
N MET A 100 17.76 5.20 5.43
CA MET A 100 17.09 3.98 5.00
C MET A 100 18.00 2.74 5.11
N LEU A 101 19.27 2.86 4.72
CA LEU A 101 20.23 1.75 4.86
C LEU A 101 20.44 1.37 6.33
N LEU A 102 20.59 2.36 7.21
CA LEU A 102 20.83 2.14 8.63
C LEU A 102 19.62 1.46 9.30
N THR A 103 18.40 1.85 8.95
CA THR A 103 17.19 1.19 9.47
C THR A 103 17.02 -0.21 8.93
N ILE A 104 17.29 -0.46 7.64
CA ILE A 104 17.23 -1.81 7.05
C ILE A 104 18.23 -2.73 7.75
N VAL A 105 19.48 -2.31 7.90
CA VAL A 105 20.52 -3.10 8.57
C VAL A 105 20.17 -3.31 10.04
N GLY A 106 19.67 -2.28 10.73
CA GLY A 106 19.25 -2.39 12.12
C GLY A 106 18.14 -3.42 12.33
N VAL A 107 17.08 -3.38 11.50
CA VAL A 107 16.00 -4.37 11.55
C VAL A 107 16.50 -5.76 11.17
N ALA A 108 17.33 -5.88 10.13
CA ALA A 108 17.88 -7.16 9.70
C ALA A 108 18.72 -7.84 10.80
N LEU A 109 19.56 -7.07 11.51
CA LEU A 109 20.35 -7.60 12.63
C LEU A 109 19.49 -7.97 13.83
N ALA A 110 18.43 -7.19 14.12
CA ALA A 110 17.50 -7.48 15.21
C ALA A 110 16.67 -8.75 14.95
N LEU A 111 16.36 -9.05 13.69
CA LEU A 111 15.58 -10.23 13.29
C LEU A 111 16.42 -11.50 13.14
N VAL A 112 17.74 -11.35 13.05
CA VAL A 112 18.73 -12.45 12.99
C VAL A 112 19.02 -13.07 14.36
N TRP A 113 18.58 -12.42 15.45
CA TRP A 113 18.69 -12.90 16.83
C TRP A 113 17.39 -13.55 17.30
#